data_AF-A0A916H005-F1
#
_entry.id   AF-A0A916H005-F1
#
_cell.length_a   1.000
_cell.length_b   1.000
_cell.length_c   1.000
_cell.angle_alpha   90.00
_cell.angle_beta   90.00
_cell.angle_gamma   90.00
#
_symmetry.space_group_name_H-M   'P 1'
#
loop_
_entity.id
_entity.type
_entity.pdbx_description
1 polymer ?
#
loop_
_entity_poly.entity_id
_entity_poly.type
_entity_poly.pdbx_seq_one_letter_code
_entity_poly.pdbx_strand_id
1 'polypeptide(L)'
;RLAAQGTPFPGELRALGFGQCRLALAVPDGGPIERIEDLAGLRIATSYPQLTARWLREQGIQAEVVMLNGSVEIAPRLGKAHAICDLVSSGATLAANQLHELANVLRSEAVLVASPHAPAAATSALIERFCARIGAALSGDGARLLMLQAPRSALDEIRRLLPTREQPSVLGLDGRPDDIALQALCDAQLDWQHLEELKRLGAHGLLVLNVERMLA
;
A
#
# COMPACT_ATOMS: atom_id res chain seq x y z
N ARG A 1 -4.10 -11.38 9.22
CA ARG A 1 -2.94 -11.10 10.10
C ARG A 1 -2.09 -12.37 10.26
N LEU A 2 -0.77 -12.25 10.08
CA LEU A 2 0.22 -13.33 10.00
C LEU A 2 0.55 -13.94 11.38
N ALA A 3 -0.40 -14.60 12.04
CA ALA A 3 -0.06 -15.42 13.21
C ALA A 3 -0.29 -16.90 12.89
N ALA A 4 0.80 -17.63 12.65
CA ALA A 4 0.83 -19.06 12.93
C ALA A 4 0.71 -19.22 14.46
N GLN A 5 -0.01 -20.25 14.89
CA GLN A 5 -0.39 -20.47 16.28
C GLN A 5 0.84 -20.45 17.21
N GLY A 6 0.79 -19.62 18.26
CA GLY A 6 1.63 -19.76 19.46
C GLY A 6 2.91 -18.94 19.56
N THR A 7 3.31 -18.16 18.56
CA THR A 7 4.44 -17.22 18.69
C THR A 7 3.91 -15.79 18.89
N PRO A 8 4.38 -15.02 19.89
CA PRO A 8 4.01 -13.61 20.00
C PRO A 8 4.45 -12.91 18.73
N PHE A 9 3.49 -12.43 17.96
CA PHE A 9 3.74 -11.69 16.74
C PHE A 9 4.55 -10.43 17.10
N PRO A 10 5.62 -10.10 16.37
CA PRO A 10 6.28 -8.82 16.56
C PRO A 10 5.26 -7.71 16.31
N GLY A 11 5.15 -6.75 17.22
CA GLY A 11 4.17 -5.67 17.12
C GLY A 11 4.35 -4.95 15.79
N GLU A 12 3.33 -5.00 14.92
CA GLU A 12 3.34 -4.24 13.68
C GLU A 12 3.36 -2.76 14.03
N LEU A 13 4.42 -2.07 13.63
CA LEU A 13 4.59 -0.64 13.90
C LEU A 13 3.93 0.21 12.81
N ARG A 14 4.05 -0.21 11.55
CA ARG A 14 3.61 0.57 10.38
C ARG A 14 3.58 -0.26 9.09
N ALA A 15 2.57 -0.04 8.26
CA ALA A 15 2.53 -0.43 6.85
C ALA A 15 3.42 0.49 6.00
N LEU A 16 4.23 -0.08 5.10
CA LEU A 16 5.20 0.68 4.30
C LEU A 16 4.67 1.10 2.92
N GLY A 17 3.53 0.56 2.46
CA GLY A 17 2.93 1.00 1.20
C GLY A 17 3.66 0.53 -0.06
N PHE A 18 4.53 -0.49 0.03
CA PHE A 18 5.17 -1.13 -1.12
C PHE A 18 5.22 -2.66 -0.95
N GLY A 19 5.57 -3.36 -2.04
CA GLY A 19 5.65 -4.83 -2.04
C GLY A 19 4.28 -5.50 -1.99
N GLN A 20 3.25 -4.83 -2.50
CA GLN A 20 1.89 -5.36 -2.49
C GLN A 20 1.80 -6.64 -3.31
N CYS A 21 1.26 -7.66 -2.67
CA CYS A 21 0.90 -8.91 -3.30
C CYS A 21 -0.25 -9.56 -2.56
N ARG A 22 -0.74 -10.66 -3.10
CA ARG A 22 -1.71 -11.52 -2.43
C ARG A 22 -1.21 -12.95 -2.50
N LEU A 23 -1.41 -13.70 -1.43
CA LEU A 23 -1.41 -15.14 -1.50
C LEU A 23 -2.76 -15.56 -2.09
N ALA A 24 -2.75 -16.29 -3.19
CA ALA A 24 -3.96 -16.71 -3.88
C ALA A 24 -3.92 -18.19 -4.24
N LEU A 25 -5.10 -18.81 -4.19
CA LEU A 25 -5.34 -20.11 -4.80
C LEU A 25 -5.50 -19.92 -6.31
N ALA A 26 -4.81 -20.75 -7.09
CA ALA A 26 -4.93 -20.76 -8.54
C ALA A 26 -5.05 -22.19 -9.07
N VAL A 27 -5.77 -22.33 -10.17
CA VAL A 27 -6.15 -23.62 -10.78
C VAL A 27 -5.94 -23.58 -12.29
N PRO A 28 -5.77 -24.74 -12.95
CA PRO A 28 -5.63 -24.81 -14.41
C PRO A 28 -6.81 -24.21 -15.17
N ASP A 29 -6.51 -23.48 -16.23
CA ASP A 29 -7.50 -22.94 -17.16
C ASP A 29 -8.30 -24.05 -17.83
N GLY A 30 -9.62 -23.86 -17.93
CA GLY A 30 -10.53 -24.85 -18.51
C GLY A 30 -10.61 -26.18 -17.75
N GLY A 31 -10.06 -26.24 -16.53
CA GLY A 31 -10.17 -27.39 -15.64
C GLY A 31 -11.54 -27.49 -14.97
N PRO A 32 -11.81 -28.61 -14.26
CA PRO A 32 -13.11 -28.86 -13.62
C PRO A 32 -13.30 -28.13 -12.27
N ILE A 33 -12.31 -27.36 -11.81
CA ILE A 33 -12.33 -26.67 -10.52
C ILE A 33 -12.79 -25.24 -10.78
N GLU A 34 -14.03 -24.93 -10.45
CA GLU A 34 -14.61 -23.59 -10.68
C GLU A 34 -14.86 -22.85 -9.37
N ARG A 35 -14.96 -23.58 -8.25
CA ARG A 35 -15.28 -23.04 -6.94
C ARG A 35 -14.35 -23.59 -5.87
N ILE A 36 -14.27 -22.90 -4.74
CA ILE A 36 -13.41 -23.32 -3.63
C ILE A 36 -13.83 -24.68 -3.05
N GLU A 37 -15.12 -25.03 -3.15
CA GLU A 37 -15.65 -26.31 -2.66
C GLU A 37 -15.10 -27.51 -3.45
N ASP A 38 -14.77 -27.30 -4.73
CA ASP A 38 -14.23 -28.33 -5.63
C ASP A 38 -12.80 -28.76 -5.23
N LEU A 39 -12.15 -28.02 -4.33
CA LEU A 39 -10.84 -28.37 -3.78
C LEU A 39 -10.90 -29.51 -2.75
N ALA A 40 -12.08 -29.93 -2.31
CA ALA A 40 -12.24 -30.98 -1.32
C ALA A 40 -11.64 -32.32 -1.80
N GLY A 41 -10.77 -32.92 -0.99
CA GLY A 41 -10.03 -34.14 -1.30
C GLY A 41 -8.89 -33.97 -2.30
N LEU A 42 -8.65 -32.76 -2.81
CA LEU A 42 -7.59 -32.50 -3.78
C LEU A 42 -6.26 -32.14 -3.11
N ARG A 43 -5.23 -32.00 -3.95
CA ARG A 43 -3.85 -31.66 -3.56
C ARG A 43 -3.55 -30.24 -3.97
N ILE A 44 -3.06 -29.43 -3.04
CA ILE A 44 -2.72 -28.03 -3.25
C ILE A 44 -1.23 -27.85 -2.98
N ALA A 45 -0.47 -27.51 -4.02
CA ALA A 45 0.95 -27.22 -3.90
C ALA A 45 1.19 -25.79 -3.42
N THR A 46 2.08 -25.58 -2.47
CA THR A 46 2.38 -24.24 -1.93
C THR A 46 3.74 -24.15 -1.26
N SER A 47 4.36 -22.97 -1.27
CA SER A 47 5.49 -22.66 -0.38
C SER A 47 5.03 -22.13 1.00
N TYR A 48 3.71 -21.94 1.20
CA TYR A 48 3.10 -21.36 2.40
C TYR A 48 2.11 -22.34 3.06
N PRO A 49 2.55 -23.55 3.48
CA PRO A 49 1.64 -24.62 3.89
C PRO A 49 0.78 -24.25 5.09
N GLN A 50 1.34 -23.53 6.07
CA GLN A 50 0.60 -23.15 7.28
C GLN A 50 -0.50 -22.11 7.01
N LEU A 51 -0.24 -21.15 6.12
CA LEU A 51 -1.24 -20.14 5.74
C LEU A 51 -2.36 -20.76 4.91
N THR A 52 -1.99 -21.62 3.96
CA THR A 52 -2.93 -22.34 3.11
C THR A 52 -3.81 -23.28 3.94
N ALA A 53 -3.22 -24.10 4.81
CA ALA A 53 -3.96 -25.01 5.68
C ALA A 53 -4.87 -24.28 6.67
N ARG A 54 -4.45 -23.11 7.19
CA ARG A 54 -5.32 -22.29 8.04
C ARG A 54 -6.53 -21.79 7.27
N TRP A 55 -6.32 -21.20 6.09
CA TRP A 55 -7.42 -20.68 5.27
C TRP A 55 -8.40 -21.78 4.87
N LEU A 56 -7.91 -22.94 4.44
CA LEU A 56 -8.77 -24.09 4.11
C LEU A 56 -9.64 -24.53 5.29
N ARG A 57 -9.09 -24.59 6.50
CA ARG A 57 -9.86 -24.88 7.72
C ARG A 57 -10.91 -23.81 8.01
N GLU A 58 -10.57 -22.53 7.83
CA GLU A 58 -11.51 -21.41 8.01
C GLU A 58 -12.66 -21.47 6.99
N GLN A 59 -12.40 -21.97 5.78
CA GLN A 59 -13.42 -22.21 4.75
C GLN A 59 -14.15 -23.57 4.89
N GLY A 60 -13.77 -24.42 5.85
CA GLY A 60 -14.36 -25.76 6.00
C GLY A 60 -13.97 -26.75 4.89
N ILE A 61 -12.90 -26.50 4.14
CA ILE A 61 -12.43 -27.33 3.03
C ILE A 61 -11.36 -28.30 3.53
N GLN A 62 -11.56 -29.60 3.30
CA GLN A 62 -10.58 -30.65 3.57
C GLN A 62 -9.77 -30.93 2.29
N ALA A 63 -8.53 -30.46 2.22
CA ALA A 63 -7.63 -30.71 1.10
C ALA A 63 -6.20 -31.02 1.59
N GLU A 64 -5.44 -31.78 0.81
CA GLU A 64 -4.06 -32.12 1.11
C GLU A 64 -3.12 -30.98 0.69
N VAL A 65 -2.38 -30.41 1.64
CA VAL A 65 -1.41 -29.35 1.39
C VAL A 65 -0.03 -29.95 1.17
N VAL A 66 0.54 -29.75 -0.01
CA VAL A 66 1.85 -30.25 -0.42
C VAL A 66 2.85 -29.10 -0.42
N MET A 67 3.87 -29.17 0.44
CA MET A 67 4.92 -28.14 0.50
C MET A 67 5.89 -28.28 -0.67
N LEU A 68 6.15 -27.18 -1.39
CA LEU A 68 7.20 -27.07 -2.39
C LEU A 68 8.13 -25.90 -2.06
N ASN A 69 9.42 -26.07 -2.35
CA ASN A 69 10.45 -25.05 -2.06
C ASN A 69 10.67 -24.06 -3.23
N GLY A 70 9.91 -24.19 -4.31
CA GLY A 70 9.97 -23.33 -5.50
C GLY A 70 9.27 -23.96 -6.69
N SER A 71 9.05 -23.16 -7.73
CA SER A 71 8.34 -23.57 -8.95
C SER A 71 7.00 -24.23 -8.63
N VAL A 72 6.18 -23.53 -7.84
CA VAL A 72 4.87 -24.03 -7.42
C VAL A 72 3.93 -24.12 -8.64
N GLU A 73 4.04 -23.16 -9.55
CA GLU A 73 3.25 -22.98 -10.76
C GLU A 73 3.30 -24.16 -11.74
N ILE A 74 4.37 -24.96 -11.73
CA ILE A 74 4.49 -26.14 -12.61
C ILE A 74 3.87 -27.41 -12.00
N ALA A 75 3.50 -27.39 -10.71
CA ALA A 75 3.04 -28.59 -10.00
C ALA A 75 1.76 -29.20 -10.61
N PRO A 76 0.76 -28.42 -11.06
CA PRO A 76 -0.40 -28.98 -11.76
C PRO A 76 -0.03 -29.69 -13.06
N ARG A 77 0.81 -29.05 -13.89
CA ARG A 77 1.25 -29.62 -15.17
C ARG A 77 2.03 -30.92 -15.02
N LEU A 78 2.75 -31.08 -13.91
CA LEU A 78 3.50 -32.31 -13.59
C LEU A 78 2.64 -33.37 -12.86
N GLY A 79 1.34 -33.11 -12.64
CA GLY A 79 0.44 -34.03 -11.92
C GLY A 79 0.73 -34.18 -10.43
N LYS A 80 1.57 -33.30 -9.85
CA LYS A 80 1.93 -33.35 -8.42
C LYS A 80 0.83 -32.77 -7.54
N ALA A 81 0.08 -31.80 -8.06
CA ALA A 81 -1.06 -31.18 -7.38
C ALA A 81 -2.19 -30.90 -8.38
N HIS A 82 -3.38 -30.59 -7.87
CA HIS A 82 -4.53 -30.20 -8.68
C HIS A 82 -4.70 -28.68 -8.73
N ALA A 83 -4.24 -28.00 -7.68
CA ALA A 83 -4.24 -26.55 -7.55
C ALA A 83 -2.93 -26.07 -6.90
N ILE A 84 -2.71 -24.76 -6.90
CA ILE A 84 -1.60 -24.12 -6.20
C ILE A 84 -2.10 -23.04 -5.25
N CYS A 85 -1.30 -22.72 -4.24
CA CYS A 85 -1.45 -21.52 -3.43
C CYS A 85 -0.11 -20.77 -3.40
N ASP A 86 -0.02 -19.62 -4.07
CA ASP A 86 1.24 -18.88 -4.21
C ASP A 86 1.03 -17.36 -4.26
N LEU A 87 2.13 -16.60 -4.17
CA LEU A 87 2.11 -15.14 -4.25
C LEU A 87 1.81 -14.66 -5.67
N VAL A 88 0.84 -13.76 -5.77
CA VAL A 88 0.42 -13.11 -7.01
C VAL A 88 0.51 -11.60 -6.85
N SER A 89 1.23 -10.97 -7.77
CA SER A 89 1.24 -9.51 -7.95
C SER A 89 0.46 -9.14 -9.20
N SER A 90 1.10 -9.12 -10.38
CA SER A 90 0.45 -8.83 -11.67
C SER A 90 -0.34 -9.99 -12.27
N GLY A 91 -0.11 -11.23 -11.82
CA GLY A 91 -0.71 -12.44 -12.41
C GLY A 91 0.05 -13.04 -13.60
N ALA A 92 1.14 -12.41 -14.07
CA ALA A 92 1.88 -12.85 -15.25
C ALA A 92 2.39 -14.30 -15.15
N THR A 93 2.90 -14.71 -13.97
CA THR A 93 3.40 -16.08 -13.74
C THR A 93 2.28 -17.12 -13.85
N LEU A 94 1.08 -16.80 -13.36
CA LEU A 94 -0.08 -17.70 -13.47
C LEU A 94 -0.48 -17.88 -14.93
N ALA A 95 -0.64 -16.78 -15.66
CA ALA A 95 -1.00 -16.80 -17.07
C ALA A 95 0.02 -17.57 -17.92
N ALA A 96 1.33 -17.40 -17.66
CA ALA A 96 2.39 -18.13 -18.35
C ALA A 96 2.33 -19.65 -18.13
N ASN A 97 1.63 -20.11 -17.09
CA ASN A 97 1.45 -21.52 -16.75
C ASN A 97 0.01 -22.00 -16.93
N GLN A 98 -0.84 -21.23 -17.64
CA GLN A 98 -2.25 -21.57 -17.89
C GLN A 98 -3.04 -21.78 -16.60
N LEU A 99 -2.83 -20.88 -15.64
CA LEU A 99 -3.53 -20.86 -14.37
C LEU A 99 -4.30 -19.55 -14.23
N HIS A 100 -5.47 -19.61 -13.59
CA HIS A 100 -6.21 -18.44 -13.14
C HIS A 100 -6.46 -18.50 -11.64
N GLU A 101 -6.70 -17.32 -11.05
CA GLU A 101 -7.00 -17.22 -9.63
C GLU A 101 -8.42 -17.66 -9.31
N LEU A 102 -8.53 -18.50 -8.29
CA LEU A 102 -9.80 -18.99 -7.76
C LEU A 102 -10.23 -18.20 -6.52
N ALA A 103 -9.30 -17.92 -5.60
CA ALA A 103 -9.62 -17.23 -4.35
C ALA A 103 -8.41 -16.50 -3.75
N ASN A 104 -8.68 -15.37 -3.10
CA ASN A 104 -7.68 -14.64 -2.31
C ASN A 104 -7.58 -15.26 -0.91
N VAL A 105 -6.38 -15.70 -0.53
CA VAL A 105 -6.08 -16.28 0.78
C VAL A 105 -5.66 -15.21 1.78
N LEU A 106 -4.81 -14.29 1.35
CA LEU A 106 -4.27 -13.21 2.18
C LEU A 106 -3.80 -12.06 1.29
N ARG A 107 -4.05 -10.82 1.71
CA ARG A 107 -3.35 -9.64 1.18
C ARG A 107 -2.10 -9.35 2.00
N SER A 108 -1.00 -9.01 1.33
CA SER A 108 0.29 -8.78 1.95
C SER A 108 0.95 -7.52 1.39
N GLU A 109 1.68 -6.83 2.26
CA GLU A 109 2.55 -5.71 1.93
C GLU A 109 3.78 -5.73 2.84
N ALA A 110 4.80 -4.93 2.53
CA ALA A 110 5.92 -4.75 3.42
C ALA A 110 5.50 -3.96 4.67
N VAL A 111 5.90 -4.46 5.85
CA VAL A 111 5.57 -3.85 7.14
C VAL A 111 6.83 -3.70 8.00
N LEU A 112 6.86 -2.66 8.83
CA LEU A 112 7.84 -2.52 9.90
C LEU A 112 7.32 -3.20 11.16
N VAL A 113 8.10 -4.09 11.75
CA VAL A 113 7.73 -4.85 12.94
C VAL A 113 8.77 -4.69 14.06
N ALA A 114 8.32 -4.68 15.30
CA ALA A 114 9.19 -4.67 16.48
C ALA A 114 9.16 -6.02 17.20
N SER A 115 10.33 -6.52 17.61
CA SER A 115 10.40 -7.69 18.48
C SER A 115 9.62 -7.44 19.78
N PRO A 116 8.81 -8.40 20.26
CA PRO A 116 8.13 -8.28 21.54
C PRO A 116 9.09 -8.31 22.73
N HIS A 117 10.35 -8.68 22.51
CA HIS A 117 11.43 -8.75 23.51
C HIS A 117 12.43 -7.59 23.39
N ALA A 118 12.04 -6.48 22.76
CA ALA A 118 12.93 -5.31 22.64
C ALA A 118 13.30 -4.75 24.04
N PRO A 119 14.58 -4.44 24.31
CA PRO A 119 15.01 -3.91 25.60
C PRO A 119 14.38 -2.54 25.94
N ALA A 120 14.44 -2.14 27.22
CA ALA A 120 13.73 -0.98 27.79
C ALA A 120 14.08 0.40 27.16
N ALA A 121 13.38 1.44 27.64
CA ALA A 121 13.44 2.89 27.35
C ALA A 121 14.37 3.43 26.24
N ALA A 122 15.68 3.15 26.27
CA ALA A 122 16.62 3.59 25.24
C ALA A 122 16.28 3.04 23.83
N THR A 123 15.73 1.83 23.76
CA THR A 123 15.27 1.25 22.49
C THR A 123 13.95 1.88 22.02
N SER A 124 13.07 2.33 22.93
CA SER A 124 11.81 3.01 22.56
C SER A 124 12.10 4.32 21.83
N ALA A 125 12.96 5.17 22.39
CA ALA A 125 13.30 6.45 21.76
C ALA A 125 13.97 6.28 20.39
N LEU A 126 14.77 5.21 20.21
CA LEU A 126 15.35 4.89 18.91
C LEU A 126 14.30 4.39 17.92
N ILE A 127 13.38 3.52 18.35
CA ILE A 127 12.26 3.02 17.54
C ILE A 127 11.37 4.19 17.09
N GLU A 128 11.02 5.09 18.00
CA GLU A 128 10.21 6.28 17.69
C GLU A 128 10.89 7.17 16.66
N ARG A 129 12.18 7.49 16.86
CA ARG A 129 12.97 8.26 15.89
C ARG A 129 13.08 7.58 14.54
N PHE A 130 13.26 6.26 14.52
CA PHE A 130 13.32 5.49 13.28
C PHE A 130 11.97 5.47 12.57
N CYS A 131 10.87 5.26 13.30
CA CYS A 131 9.51 5.32 12.75
C CYS A 131 9.18 6.69 12.18
N ALA A 132 9.56 7.77 12.85
CA ALA A 132 9.40 9.14 12.35
C ALA A 132 10.16 9.35 11.03
N ARG A 133 11.41 8.88 10.94
CA ARG A 133 12.24 9.00 9.72
C ARG A 133 11.71 8.16 8.56
N ILE A 134 11.24 6.94 8.83
CA ILE A 134 10.59 6.09 7.81
C ILE A 134 9.28 6.73 7.36
N GLY A 135 8.46 7.22 8.30
CA GLY A 135 7.23 7.93 7.98
C GLY A 135 7.46 9.15 7.09
N ALA A 136 8.47 9.96 7.42
CA ALA A 136 8.92 11.10 6.62
C ALA A 136 9.35 10.68 5.20
N ALA A 137 10.16 9.62 5.08
CA ALA A 137 10.64 9.12 3.80
C ALA A 137 9.50 8.57 2.91
N LEU A 138 8.52 7.89 3.51
CA LEU A 138 7.35 7.37 2.79
C LEU A 138 6.33 8.46 2.43
N SER A 139 6.24 9.54 3.22
CA SER A 139 5.31 10.66 2.95
C SER A 139 5.77 11.53 1.77
N GLY A 140 7.05 11.44 1.37
CA GLY A 140 7.64 12.18 0.26
C GLY A 140 7.06 11.84 -1.11
N ASP A 141 6.33 10.72 -1.25
CA ASP A 141 5.83 10.26 -2.55
C ASP A 141 4.59 11.05 -3.06
N GLY A 142 4.03 11.98 -2.27
CA GLY A 142 2.83 12.75 -2.67
C GLY A 142 2.84 14.23 -2.33
N ALA A 143 3.64 14.68 -1.36
CA ALA A 143 3.60 16.06 -0.91
C ALA A 143 4.14 17.04 -1.96
N ARG A 144 3.43 18.15 -2.13
CA ARG A 144 3.80 19.25 -3.04
C ARG A 144 3.78 20.56 -2.30
N LEU A 145 4.83 21.36 -2.48
CA LEU A 145 4.80 22.77 -2.08
C LEU A 145 4.25 23.57 -3.25
N LEU A 146 3.05 24.12 -3.07
CA LEU A 146 2.42 25.05 -3.99
C LEU A 146 2.77 26.48 -3.57
N MET A 147 3.30 27.25 -4.51
CA MET A 147 3.52 28.69 -4.36
C MET A 147 2.73 29.42 -5.44
N LEU A 148 2.02 30.49 -5.07
CA LEU A 148 1.26 31.30 -6.02
C LEU A 148 1.11 32.73 -5.51
N GLN A 149 0.76 33.64 -6.42
CA GLN A 149 0.25 34.98 -6.09
C GLN A 149 -1.22 35.07 -6.47
N ALA A 150 -2.03 35.76 -5.68
CA ALA A 150 -3.46 35.92 -5.95
C ALA A 150 -4.00 37.22 -5.33
N PRO A 151 -5.17 37.71 -5.79
CA PRO A 151 -5.87 38.79 -5.11
C PRO A 151 -6.20 38.38 -3.67
N ARG A 152 -6.04 39.32 -2.74
CA ARG A 152 -6.35 39.13 -1.31
C ARG A 152 -7.81 38.72 -1.10
N SER A 153 -8.72 39.19 -1.94
CA SER A 153 -10.15 38.83 -1.92
C SER A 153 -10.42 37.36 -2.22
N ALA A 154 -9.52 36.67 -2.94
CA ALA A 154 -9.67 35.26 -3.30
C ALA A 154 -9.14 34.29 -2.23
N LEU A 155 -8.48 34.79 -1.17
CA LEU A 155 -7.79 33.96 -0.17
C LEU A 155 -8.68 32.89 0.47
N ASP A 156 -9.89 33.25 0.88
CA ASP A 156 -10.79 32.32 1.58
C ASP A 156 -11.36 31.23 0.67
N GLU A 157 -11.45 31.50 -0.63
CA GLU A 157 -11.86 30.51 -1.62
C GLU A 157 -10.70 29.58 -1.97
N ILE A 158 -9.50 30.14 -2.17
CA ILE A 158 -8.27 29.36 -2.35
C ILE A 158 -8.02 28.41 -1.16
N ARG A 159 -8.21 28.89 0.08
CA ARG A 159 -8.07 28.05 1.29
C ARG A 159 -9.07 26.88 1.35
N ARG A 160 -10.25 27.04 0.78
CA ARG A 160 -11.27 25.97 0.72
C ARG A 160 -10.99 24.96 -0.39
N LEU A 161 -10.38 25.41 -1.49
CA LEU A 161 -10.02 24.59 -2.62
C LEU A 161 -8.80 23.70 -2.35
N LEU A 162 -7.80 24.20 -1.64
CA LEU A 162 -6.52 23.50 -1.51
C LEU A 162 -6.58 22.34 -0.50
N PRO A 163 -6.07 21.14 -0.87
CA PRO A 163 -5.99 19.99 0.03
C PRO A 163 -4.75 20.09 0.94
N THR A 164 -4.75 21.05 1.86
CA THR A 164 -3.62 21.30 2.77
C THR A 164 -3.85 20.72 4.16
N ARG A 165 -2.78 20.22 4.77
CA ARG A 165 -2.75 19.71 6.16
C ARG A 165 -2.70 20.84 7.19
N GLU A 166 -2.05 21.93 6.82
CA GLU A 166 -1.79 23.11 7.65
C GLU A 166 -2.31 24.37 6.97
N GLN A 167 -2.43 25.47 7.72
CA GLN A 167 -2.82 26.75 7.14
C GLN A 167 -1.72 27.27 6.19
N PRO A 168 -2.06 27.71 4.97
CA PRO A 168 -1.09 28.32 4.08
C PRO A 168 -0.44 29.56 4.68
N SER A 169 0.85 29.71 4.46
CA SER A 169 1.59 30.95 4.75
C SER A 169 1.16 32.02 3.75
N VAL A 170 0.79 33.20 4.25
CA VAL A 170 0.32 34.33 3.43
C VAL A 170 1.22 35.53 3.68
N LEU A 171 1.78 36.09 2.61
CA LEU A 171 2.62 37.28 2.64
C LEU A 171 1.99 38.39 1.80
N GLY A 172 2.07 39.64 2.28
CA GLY A 172 1.74 40.81 1.48
C GLY A 172 2.82 41.12 0.45
N LEU A 173 2.44 41.72 -0.67
CA LEU A 173 3.37 42.13 -1.72
C LEU A 173 3.63 43.64 -1.63
N ASP A 174 4.90 44.04 -1.72
CA ASP A 174 5.28 45.44 -1.69
C ASP A 174 4.71 46.20 -2.90
N GLY A 175 4.19 47.41 -2.66
CA GLY A 175 3.49 48.22 -3.65
C GLY A 175 2.18 47.64 -4.21
N ARG A 176 1.70 46.48 -3.71
CA ARG A 176 0.49 45.79 -4.17
C ARG A 176 -0.36 45.30 -2.99
N PRO A 177 -1.10 46.19 -2.30
CA PRO A 177 -1.83 45.86 -1.07
C PRO A 177 -2.97 44.87 -1.29
N ASP A 178 -3.54 44.87 -2.50
CA ASP A 178 -4.63 43.98 -2.90
C ASP A 178 -4.16 42.60 -3.35
N ASP A 179 -2.85 42.36 -3.46
CA ASP A 179 -2.27 41.06 -3.81
C ASP A 179 -1.59 40.40 -2.62
N ILE A 180 -1.55 39.08 -2.65
CA ILE A 180 -0.83 38.24 -1.69
C ILE A 180 0.03 37.20 -2.41
N ALA A 181 1.12 36.79 -1.78
CA ALA A 181 1.78 35.52 -2.05
C ALA A 181 1.31 34.47 -1.05
N LEU A 182 1.02 33.27 -1.54
CA LEU A 182 0.58 32.13 -0.76
C LEU A 182 1.53 30.96 -0.96
N GLN A 183 1.91 30.32 0.15
CA GLN A 183 2.67 29.08 0.16
C GLN A 183 1.89 28.02 0.94
N ALA A 184 1.62 26.89 0.29
CA ALA A 184 0.80 25.82 0.82
C ALA A 184 1.48 24.47 0.62
N LEU A 185 1.57 23.68 1.70
CA LEU A 185 1.95 22.29 1.62
C LEU A 185 0.69 21.43 1.38
N CYS A 186 0.65 20.74 0.24
CA CYS A 186 -0.46 19.89 -0.16
C CYS A 186 -0.07 18.42 0.01
N ASP A 187 -0.93 17.62 0.67
CA ASP A 187 -0.66 16.20 0.96
C ASP A 187 -1.04 15.27 -0.18
N ALA A 188 -1.94 15.73 -1.04
CA ALA A 188 -2.47 14.99 -2.16
C ALA A 188 -1.78 15.44 -3.46
N GLN A 189 -1.91 14.61 -4.50
CA GLN A 189 -1.61 15.06 -5.85
C GLN A 189 -2.49 16.26 -6.17
N LEU A 190 -1.87 17.44 -6.22
CA LEU A 190 -2.46 18.64 -6.77
C LEU A 190 -2.72 18.38 -8.25
N ASP A 191 -3.95 18.05 -8.62
CA ASP A 191 -4.32 17.74 -10.00
C ASP A 191 -4.51 19.01 -10.85
N TRP A 192 -4.73 18.81 -12.14
CA TRP A 192 -4.96 19.90 -13.08
C TRP A 192 -6.24 20.70 -12.79
N GLN A 193 -7.27 20.07 -12.23
CA GLN A 193 -8.53 20.74 -11.90
C GLN A 193 -8.32 21.79 -10.81
N HIS A 194 -7.53 21.49 -9.78
CA HIS A 194 -7.17 22.47 -8.75
C HIS A 194 -6.41 23.65 -9.35
N LEU A 195 -5.44 23.40 -10.23
CA LEU A 195 -4.62 24.45 -10.85
C LEU A 195 -5.44 25.39 -11.74
N GLU A 196 -6.39 24.84 -12.50
CA GLU A 196 -7.29 25.62 -13.36
C GLU A 196 -8.24 26.50 -12.54
N GLU A 197 -8.79 25.97 -11.44
CA GLU A 197 -9.68 26.73 -10.57
C GLU A 197 -8.95 27.86 -9.84
N LEU A 198 -7.72 27.61 -9.36
CA LEU A 198 -6.86 28.67 -8.82
C LEU A 198 -6.66 29.80 -9.84
N LYS A 199 -6.40 29.46 -11.09
CA LYS A 199 -6.21 30.45 -12.16
C LYS A 199 -7.49 31.26 -12.43
N ARG A 200 -8.67 30.63 -12.33
CA ARG A 200 -9.98 31.32 -12.42
C ARG A 200 -10.19 32.32 -11.28
N LEU A 201 -9.70 32.01 -10.09
CA LEU A 201 -9.71 32.90 -8.93
C LEU A 201 -8.67 34.04 -9.01
N GLY A 202 -7.98 34.19 -10.14
CA GLY A 202 -6.97 35.23 -10.37
C GLY A 202 -5.58 34.86 -9.89
N ALA A 203 -5.33 33.59 -9.52
CA ALA A 203 -4.00 33.14 -9.18
C ALA A 203 -3.06 33.19 -10.40
N HIS A 204 -1.83 33.62 -10.16
CA HIS A 204 -0.76 33.69 -11.15
C HIS A 204 0.58 33.35 -10.49
N GLY A 205 1.60 33.10 -11.32
CA GLY A 205 2.92 32.69 -10.82
C GLY A 205 2.89 31.36 -10.06
N LEU A 206 2.02 30.42 -10.47
CA LEU A 206 1.90 29.12 -9.82
C LEU A 206 3.16 28.29 -10.04
N LEU A 207 3.76 27.83 -8.94
CA LEU A 207 4.89 26.91 -8.92
C LEU A 207 4.53 25.71 -8.03
N VAL A 208 4.71 24.51 -8.58
CA VAL A 208 4.50 23.26 -7.85
C VAL A 208 5.86 22.58 -7.71
N LEU A 209 6.35 22.49 -6.48
CA LEU A 209 7.65 21.91 -6.16
C LEU A 209 7.46 20.57 -5.46
N ASN A 210 8.31 19.59 -5.80
CA ASN A 210 8.36 18.31 -5.10
C ASN A 210 9.02 18.49 -3.74
N VAL A 211 8.41 17.95 -2.69
CA VAL A 211 9.01 17.92 -1.35
C VAL A 211 9.68 16.58 -1.15
N GLU A 212 11.01 16.56 -1.13
CA GLU A 212 11.76 15.30 -1.00
C GLU A 212 11.64 14.68 0.40
N ARG A 213 11.65 15.52 1.44
CA ARG A 213 11.58 15.08 2.84
C ARG A 213 10.88 16.13 3.69
N MET A 214 10.09 15.66 4.63
CA MET A 214 9.44 16.49 5.65
C MET A 214 9.57 15.82 7.00
N LEU A 215 9.90 16.59 8.04
CA LEU A 215 9.85 16.13 9.41
C LEU A 215 8.58 16.68 10.05
N ALA A 216 7.72 15.80 10.56
CA ALA A 216 6.55 16.14 11.36
C ALA A 216 6.84 15.91 12.84
#